data_AF-A0A813WN25-F1
#
_entry.id   AF-A0A813WN25-F1
#
_cell.length_a   1.000
_cell.length_b   1.000
_cell.length_c   1.000
_cell.angle_alpha   90.00
_cell.angle_beta   90.00
_cell.angle_gamma   90.00
#
_symmetry.space_group_name_H-M   'P 1'
#
loop_
_entity.id
_entity.type
_entity.pdbx_description
1 polymer ?
#
loop_
_entity_poly.entity_id
_entity_poly.type
_entity_poly.pdbx_seq_one_letter_code
_entity_poly.pdbx_strand_id
1 'polypeptide(L)'
;MKFITTFLRKNDVDLRPSNSEPIDIESARTRLYPGAHVAAGTPYEHFHHGIVIDLTGIDITIVHYWGAKKSEARVQATTLPIFAAGGIKKLGTRSRQLYIVNYEDDTPEKQRQTCELAKELLKTPDVFKYNIFTQNCEGFAYFCRMGQWKSEQATALLNCLKNKPKQLFKTTKHEKKSNVNNYACLFKIIPNDVLSPTDRDELIKLCEQYSLSV
;
A
#
# COMPACT_ATOMS: atom_id res chain seq x y z
N MET A 1 8.81 -8.19 -1.38
CA MET A 1 7.98 -7.48 -2.40
C MET A 1 8.21 -7.93 -3.84
N LYS A 2 9.43 -8.32 -4.28
CA LYS A 2 9.69 -8.74 -5.69
C LYS A 2 8.75 -9.85 -6.19
N PHE A 3 8.40 -10.82 -5.33
CA PHE A 3 7.41 -11.87 -5.64
C PHE A 3 6.06 -11.28 -6.05
N ILE A 4 5.44 -10.47 -5.17
CA ILE A 4 4.12 -9.87 -5.40
C ILE A 4 4.12 -9.06 -6.70
N THR A 5 5.13 -8.22 -6.93
CA THR A 5 5.23 -7.42 -8.16
C THR A 5 5.30 -8.30 -9.42
N THR A 6 6.08 -9.38 -9.38
CA THR A 6 6.18 -10.31 -10.51
C THR A 6 4.86 -11.06 -10.74
N PHE A 7 4.20 -11.48 -9.66
CA PHE A 7 2.93 -12.18 -9.72
C PHE A 7 1.82 -11.29 -10.29
N LEU A 8 1.72 -10.05 -9.82
CA LEU A 8 0.76 -9.06 -10.31
C LEU A 8 1.00 -8.77 -11.79
N ARG A 9 2.26 -8.56 -12.21
CA ARG A 9 2.61 -8.32 -13.61
C ARG A 9 2.24 -9.49 -14.53
N LYS A 10 2.55 -10.73 -14.13
CA LYS A 10 2.19 -11.93 -14.90
C LYS A 10 0.68 -12.10 -15.08
N ASN A 11 -0.08 -11.53 -14.15
CA ASN A 11 -1.52 -11.66 -14.09
C ASN A 11 -2.26 -10.38 -14.49
N ASP A 12 -1.52 -9.40 -14.99
CA ASP A 12 -1.98 -8.07 -15.40
C ASP A 12 -2.91 -7.40 -14.38
N VAL A 13 -2.52 -7.47 -13.10
CA VAL A 13 -3.25 -6.81 -12.01
C VAL A 13 -2.53 -5.53 -11.63
N ASP A 14 -2.96 -4.43 -12.23
CA ASP A 14 -2.52 -3.10 -11.83
C ASP A 14 -3.12 -2.74 -10.45
N LEU A 15 -2.27 -2.20 -9.58
CA LEU A 15 -2.65 -1.72 -8.25
C LEU A 15 -2.79 -0.19 -8.21
N ARG A 16 -2.74 0.48 -9.36
CA ARG A 16 -3.06 1.89 -9.46
C ARG A 16 -4.46 2.17 -8.87
N PRO A 17 -4.65 3.24 -8.07
CA PRO A 17 -5.96 3.56 -7.51
C PRO A 17 -7.00 3.80 -8.61
N SER A 18 -8.20 3.26 -8.45
CA SER A 18 -9.18 3.14 -9.55
C SER A 18 -9.67 4.49 -10.08
N ASN A 19 -9.95 5.43 -9.17
CA ASN A 19 -10.37 6.79 -9.51
C ASN A 19 -9.21 7.77 -9.29
N SER A 20 -8.18 7.67 -10.12
CA SER A 20 -7.00 8.53 -9.99
C SER A 20 -6.46 9.02 -11.32
N GLU A 21 -5.84 10.20 -11.25
CA GLU A 21 -5.22 10.85 -12.40
C GLU A 21 -3.73 11.04 -12.16
N PRO A 22 -2.87 10.78 -13.17
CA PRO A 22 -1.46 11.06 -13.05
C PRO A 22 -1.23 12.57 -12.94
N ILE A 23 -0.27 12.96 -12.10
CA ILE A 23 0.22 14.34 -11.97
C ILE A 23 1.73 14.34 -12.10
N ASP A 24 2.29 15.32 -12.81
CA ASP A 24 3.74 15.53 -12.84
C ASP A 24 4.17 16.28 -11.59
N ILE A 25 5.33 15.93 -11.03
CA ILE A 25 5.88 16.60 -9.83
C ILE A 25 5.98 18.12 -10.04
N GLU A 26 6.39 18.54 -11.23
CA GLU A 26 6.52 19.97 -11.59
C GLU A 26 5.18 20.69 -11.60
N SER A 27 4.10 19.99 -11.97
CA SER A 27 2.73 20.50 -11.97
C SER A 27 2.01 20.34 -10.63
N ALA A 28 2.61 19.66 -9.65
CA ALA A 28 1.91 19.23 -8.44
C ALA A 28 1.32 20.41 -7.66
N ARG A 29 1.97 21.57 -7.62
CA ARG A 29 1.46 22.75 -6.89
C ARG A 29 0.17 23.34 -7.46
N THR A 30 -0.05 23.22 -8.76
CA THR A 30 -1.26 23.78 -9.39
C THR A 30 -2.42 22.79 -9.37
N ARG A 31 -2.14 21.50 -9.13
CA ARG A 31 -3.13 20.42 -9.12
C ARG A 31 -3.50 19.94 -7.73
N LEU A 32 -2.60 20.03 -6.76
CA LEU A 32 -2.83 19.59 -5.39
C LEU A 32 -3.42 20.71 -4.53
N TYR A 33 -4.11 20.31 -3.47
CA TYR A 33 -4.72 21.17 -2.47
C TYR A 33 -4.60 20.53 -1.08
N PRO A 34 -4.69 21.30 0.02
CA PRO A 34 -4.70 20.71 1.37
C PRO A 34 -5.87 19.74 1.52
N GLY A 35 -5.62 18.55 2.04
CA GLY A 35 -6.58 17.45 2.13
C GLY A 35 -6.60 16.53 0.90
N ALA A 36 -5.88 16.84 -0.18
CA ALA A 36 -5.80 15.95 -1.34
C ALA A 36 -5.16 14.60 -0.96
N HIS A 37 -5.78 13.51 -1.40
CA HIS A 37 -5.21 12.16 -1.30
C HIS A 37 -4.32 11.92 -2.50
N VAL A 38 -3.04 11.68 -2.24
CA VAL A 38 -2.04 11.41 -3.26
C VAL A 38 -1.47 10.01 -3.14
N ALA A 39 -1.16 9.41 -4.29
CA ALA A 39 -0.48 8.12 -4.38
C ALA A 39 0.79 8.25 -5.23
N ALA A 40 1.85 7.56 -4.84
CA ALA A 40 3.13 7.50 -5.53
C ALA A 40 3.52 6.06 -5.79
N GLY A 41 3.59 5.65 -7.05
CA GLY A 41 3.83 4.27 -7.39
C GLY A 41 4.26 4.05 -8.83
N THR A 42 4.44 2.78 -9.13
CA THR A 42 4.58 2.26 -10.48
C THR A 42 3.60 1.11 -10.62
N PRO A 43 3.04 0.86 -11.82
CA PRO A 43 2.15 -0.26 -12.04
C PRO A 43 2.69 -1.57 -11.47
N TYR A 44 1.80 -2.40 -10.96
CA TYR A 44 2.12 -3.71 -10.34
C TYR A 44 2.96 -3.65 -9.05
N GLU A 45 3.29 -2.47 -8.52
CA GLU A 45 3.88 -2.30 -7.18
C GLU A 45 2.83 -1.76 -6.20
N HIS A 46 3.11 -1.91 -4.90
CA HIS A 46 2.29 -1.23 -3.90
C HIS A 46 2.51 0.27 -4.01
N PHE A 47 1.44 1.01 -4.27
CA PHE A 47 1.42 2.46 -4.28
C PHE A 47 1.57 2.97 -2.85
N HIS A 48 2.35 4.04 -2.70
CA HIS A 48 2.50 4.73 -1.44
C HIS A 48 1.51 5.88 -1.35
N HIS A 49 0.69 5.93 -0.31
CA HIS A 49 -0.39 6.90 -0.17
C HIS A 49 -0.14 7.90 0.95
N GLY A 50 -0.67 9.11 0.79
CA GLY A 50 -0.60 10.19 1.78
C GLY A 50 -1.64 11.27 1.54
N ILE A 51 -1.72 12.20 2.50
CA ILE A 51 -2.59 13.37 2.51
C ILE A 51 -1.72 14.63 2.45
N VAL A 52 -2.01 15.53 1.52
CA VAL A 52 -1.37 16.83 1.44
C VAL A 52 -1.87 17.70 2.61
N ILE A 53 -0.97 18.30 3.38
CA ILE A 53 -1.35 19.14 4.53
C ILE A 53 -0.92 20.60 4.43
N ASP A 54 0.04 20.89 3.55
CA ASP A 54 0.57 22.24 3.33
C ASP A 54 1.22 22.36 1.95
N LEU A 55 0.99 23.49 1.28
CA LEU A 55 1.59 23.88 0.00
C LEU A 55 2.32 25.23 0.07
N THR A 56 2.24 25.92 1.20
CA THR A 56 2.73 27.31 1.37
C THR A 56 4.26 27.40 1.47
N GLY A 57 4.90 26.32 1.93
CA GLY A 57 6.35 26.22 2.02
C GLY A 57 7.06 25.99 0.68
N ILE A 58 8.40 25.98 0.75
CA ILE A 58 9.29 25.67 -0.38
C ILE A 58 8.96 24.30 -0.98
N ASP A 59 8.45 23.36 -0.19
CA ASP A 59 7.99 22.05 -0.63
C ASP A 59 6.55 21.78 -0.16
N ILE A 60 5.82 20.98 -0.95
CA ILE A 60 4.52 20.45 -0.52
C ILE A 60 4.75 19.41 0.58
N THR A 61 4.02 19.53 1.70
CA THR A 61 4.13 18.61 2.83
C THR A 61 3.01 17.58 2.78
N ILE A 62 3.38 16.31 2.94
CA ILE A 62 2.48 15.16 2.91
C ILE A 62 2.58 14.41 4.24
N VAL A 63 1.43 14.11 4.84
CA VAL A 63 1.32 13.17 5.95
C VAL A 63 0.95 11.79 5.42
N HIS A 64 1.65 10.77 5.87
CA HIS A 64 1.46 9.41 5.39
C HIS A 64 1.80 8.39 6.48
N TYR A 65 1.17 7.22 6.39
CA TYR A 65 1.46 6.10 7.28
C TYR A 65 2.49 5.18 6.64
N TRP A 66 3.68 5.07 7.22
CA TRP A 66 4.80 4.34 6.60
C TRP A 66 5.83 3.85 7.61
N GLY A 67 6.50 2.75 7.27
CA GLY A 67 7.70 2.27 7.94
C GLY A 67 8.47 1.32 7.03
N ALA A 68 9.81 1.33 7.09
CA ALA A 68 10.62 0.39 6.32
C ALA A 68 10.42 -1.06 6.80
N LYS A 69 10.11 -1.22 8.09
CA LYS A 69 9.62 -2.46 8.70
C LYS A 69 8.26 -2.23 9.34
N LYS A 70 7.49 -3.31 9.51
CA LYS A 70 6.20 -3.29 10.22
C LYS A 70 6.29 -2.65 11.61
N SER A 71 7.36 -2.92 12.34
CA SER A 71 7.61 -2.36 13.68
C SER A 71 8.00 -0.89 13.70
N GLU A 72 8.31 -0.32 12.54
CA GLU A 72 8.72 1.08 12.39
C GLU A 72 7.60 1.95 11.81
N ALA A 73 6.48 1.32 11.45
CA ALA A 73 5.38 1.96 10.74
C ALA A 73 4.60 2.90 11.66
N ARG A 74 4.61 4.18 11.29
CA ARG A 74 4.02 5.28 12.05
C ARG A 74 3.46 6.35 11.12
N VAL A 75 2.63 7.23 11.66
CA VAL A 75 2.21 8.44 10.93
C VAL A 75 3.39 9.41 10.94
N GLN A 76 3.76 9.93 9.78
CA GLN A 76 4.88 10.86 9.63
C GLN A 76 4.60 11.86 8.52
N ALA A 77 5.33 12.98 8.54
CA ALA A 77 5.28 14.00 7.49
C ALA A 77 6.57 14.01 6.69
N THR A 78 6.47 14.14 5.36
CA THR A 78 7.62 14.32 4.47
C THR A 78 7.30 15.33 3.38
N THR A 79 8.33 15.83 2.70
CA THR A 79 8.16 16.66 1.50
C THR A 79 7.78 15.80 0.29
N LEU A 80 7.09 16.39 -0.69
CA LEU A 80 6.66 15.70 -1.91
C LEU A 80 7.79 14.96 -2.63
N PRO A 81 9.01 15.53 -2.81
CA PRO A 81 10.10 14.79 -3.44
C PRO A 81 10.50 13.53 -2.67
N ILE A 82 10.54 13.59 -1.33
CA ILE A 82 10.86 12.43 -0.47
C ILE A 82 9.75 11.38 -0.54
N PHE A 83 8.49 11.81 -0.49
CA PHE A 83 7.32 10.95 -0.63
C PHE A 83 7.33 10.21 -1.98
N ALA A 84 7.53 10.95 -3.08
CA ALA A 84 7.60 10.39 -4.44
C ALA A 84 8.76 9.41 -4.62
N ALA A 85 9.91 9.67 -4.01
CA ALA A 85 11.05 8.76 -4.01
C ALA A 85 10.82 7.47 -3.19
N GLY A 86 9.84 7.48 -2.28
CA GLY A 86 9.58 6.42 -1.32
C GLY A 86 10.57 6.41 -0.15
N GLY A 87 11.12 7.57 0.20
CA GLY A 87 12.01 7.79 1.34
C GLY A 87 13.32 8.52 1.00
N ILE A 88 13.92 9.16 2.01
CA ILE A 88 15.09 10.05 1.84
C ILE A 88 16.29 9.37 1.18
N LYS A 89 16.53 8.08 1.48
CA LYS A 89 17.63 7.29 0.90
C LYS A 89 17.51 7.07 -0.60
N LYS A 90 16.34 7.35 -1.20
CA LYS A 90 16.08 7.18 -2.63
C LYS A 90 15.96 8.51 -3.39
N LEU A 91 15.96 9.63 -2.68
CA LEU A 91 15.91 10.95 -3.29
C LEU A 91 17.06 11.10 -4.31
N GLY A 92 16.75 11.61 -5.50
CA GLY A 92 17.71 11.75 -6.61
C GLY A 92 18.02 10.46 -7.39
N THR A 93 17.69 9.27 -6.86
CA THR A 93 17.94 7.98 -7.53
C THR A 93 16.66 7.34 -8.08
N ARG A 94 15.52 7.68 -7.51
CA ARG A 94 14.21 7.18 -7.91
C ARG A 94 13.17 8.26 -7.66
N SER A 95 12.29 8.45 -8.63
CA SER A 95 11.04 9.15 -8.47
C SER A 95 9.93 8.29 -9.03
N ARG A 96 8.80 8.21 -8.33
CA ARG A 96 7.63 7.43 -8.77
C ARG A 96 6.61 8.36 -9.41
N GLN A 97 5.79 7.83 -10.31
CA GLN A 97 4.65 8.56 -10.85
C GLN A 97 3.71 8.92 -9.70
N LEU A 98 3.34 10.19 -9.65
CA LEU A 98 2.33 10.68 -8.72
C LEU A 98 0.95 10.58 -9.34
N TYR A 99 -0.03 10.38 -8.47
CA TYR A 99 -1.44 10.35 -8.79
C TYR A 99 -2.20 11.13 -7.72
N ILE A 100 -3.23 11.87 -8.14
CA ILE A 100 -4.27 12.37 -7.25
C ILE A 100 -5.44 11.39 -7.26
N VAL A 101 -5.93 11.00 -6.09
CA VAL A 101 -7.08 10.11 -5.93
C VAL A 101 -8.33 10.96 -5.76
N ASN A 102 -9.25 10.84 -6.69
CA ASN A 102 -10.47 11.63 -6.76
C ASN A 102 -11.60 10.97 -5.95
N TYR A 103 -12.43 11.79 -5.31
CA TYR A 103 -13.61 11.38 -4.58
C TYR A 103 -14.83 12.10 -5.17
N GLU A 104 -15.94 11.40 -5.37
CA GLU A 104 -17.15 11.99 -5.97
C GLU A 104 -17.72 13.14 -5.14
N ASP A 105 -17.46 13.11 -3.83
CA ASP A 105 -18.01 14.01 -2.84
C ASP A 105 -16.95 14.97 -2.27
N ASP A 106 -15.93 15.33 -3.06
CA ASP A 106 -14.80 16.17 -2.66
C ASP A 106 -15.15 17.67 -2.57
N THR A 107 -15.65 18.08 -1.41
CA THR A 107 -15.98 19.49 -1.11
C THR A 107 -14.84 20.20 -0.35
N PRO A 108 -14.75 21.54 -0.41
CA PRO A 108 -13.77 22.30 0.38
C PRO A 108 -13.84 22.02 1.89
N GLU A 109 -15.03 21.73 2.42
CA GLU A 109 -15.19 21.37 3.84
C GLU A 109 -14.54 20.01 4.14
N LYS A 110 -14.77 18.99 3.32
CA LYS A 110 -14.11 17.69 3.49
C LYS A 110 -12.60 17.80 3.34
N GLN A 111 -12.11 18.60 2.40
CA GLN A 111 -10.68 18.89 2.23
C GLN A 111 -10.06 19.42 3.53
N ARG A 112 -10.70 20.41 4.15
CA ARG A 112 -10.28 20.93 5.46
C ARG A 112 -10.29 19.85 6.54
N GLN A 113 -11.40 19.14 6.71
CA GLN A 113 -11.55 18.09 7.72
C GLN A 113 -10.49 16.99 7.58
N THR A 114 -10.22 16.55 6.34
CA THR A 114 -9.17 15.57 6.06
C THR A 114 -7.78 16.09 6.41
N CYS A 115 -7.49 17.35 6.04
CA CYS A 115 -6.22 17.99 6.35
C CYS A 115 -6.02 18.11 7.86
N GLU A 116 -7.04 18.54 8.60
CA GLU A 116 -7.02 18.65 10.06
C GLU A 116 -6.84 17.28 10.71
N LEU A 117 -7.61 16.27 10.31
CA LEU A 117 -7.48 14.92 10.84
C LEU A 117 -6.08 14.34 10.60
N ALA A 118 -5.52 14.52 9.40
CA ALA A 118 -4.15 14.08 9.12
C ALA A 118 -3.11 14.79 10.01
N LYS A 119 -3.28 16.09 10.27
CA LYS A 119 -2.43 16.86 11.20
C LYS A 119 -2.59 16.41 12.65
N GLU A 120 -3.80 16.08 13.09
CA GLU A 120 -4.04 15.57 14.44
C GLU A 120 -3.41 14.17 14.64
N LEU A 121 -3.56 13.28 13.66
CA LEU A 121 -2.95 11.94 13.70
C LEU A 121 -1.42 11.99 13.66
N LEU A 122 -0.83 13.02 13.06
CA LEU A 122 0.62 13.24 13.11
C LEU A 122 1.13 13.51 14.53
N LYS A 123 0.29 14.06 15.42
CA LYS A 123 0.64 14.28 16.85
C LYS A 123 0.62 12.99 17.66
N THR A 124 -0.01 11.93 17.16
CA THR A 124 -0.11 10.61 17.81
C THR A 124 0.44 9.50 16.89
N PRO A 125 1.73 9.59 16.48
CA PRO A 125 2.25 8.84 15.35
C PRO A 125 2.21 7.31 15.50
N ASP A 126 2.20 6.80 16.74
CA ASP A 126 2.26 5.37 17.08
C ASP A 126 0.89 4.79 17.48
N VAL A 127 -0.21 5.51 17.26
CA VAL A 127 -1.57 5.06 17.65
C VAL A 127 -2.08 3.86 16.84
N PHE A 128 -1.53 3.64 15.65
CA PHE A 128 -1.95 2.56 14.73
C PHE A 128 -0.97 1.40 14.67
N LYS A 129 -1.49 0.18 14.41
CA LYS A 129 -0.67 -1.03 14.24
C LYS A 129 -0.67 -1.48 12.79
N TYR A 130 0.45 -1.30 12.09
CA TYR A 130 0.51 -1.55 10.65
C TYR A 130 0.13 -2.98 10.28
N ASN A 131 -0.72 -3.10 9.26
CA ASN A 131 -1.06 -4.35 8.60
C ASN A 131 -1.29 -4.08 7.11
N ILE A 132 -0.49 -4.72 6.25
CA ILE A 132 -0.52 -4.49 4.81
C ILE A 132 -1.90 -4.75 4.17
N PHE A 133 -2.76 -5.59 4.78
CA PHE A 133 -4.08 -5.93 4.26
C PHE A 133 -5.22 -5.12 4.87
N THR A 134 -5.02 -4.49 6.03
CA THR A 134 -6.11 -3.84 6.77
C THR A 134 -5.78 -2.42 7.25
N GLN A 135 -4.56 -2.18 7.72
CA GLN A 135 -4.08 -0.91 8.26
C GLN A 135 -2.78 -0.51 7.56
N ASN A 136 -2.90 -0.16 6.27
CA ASN A 136 -1.79 0.22 5.38
C ASN A 136 -1.85 1.71 5.01
N CYS A 137 -0.95 2.18 4.14
CA CYS A 137 -0.89 3.60 3.78
C CYS A 137 -2.13 4.10 3.02
N GLU A 138 -2.72 3.27 2.16
CA GLU A 138 -3.97 3.60 1.45
C GLU A 138 -5.15 3.66 2.42
N GLY A 139 -5.23 2.68 3.33
CA GLY A 139 -6.22 2.64 4.39
C GLY A 139 -6.16 3.87 5.29
N PHE A 140 -4.96 4.36 5.61
CA PHE A 140 -4.78 5.59 6.37
C PHE A 140 -5.32 6.80 5.61
N ALA A 141 -4.93 6.98 4.35
CA ALA A 141 -5.39 8.12 3.56
C ALA A 141 -6.91 8.08 3.34
N TYR A 142 -7.47 6.89 3.11
CA TYR A 142 -8.91 6.68 3.01
C TYR A 142 -9.62 6.95 4.34
N PHE A 143 -9.02 6.59 5.49
CA PHE A 143 -9.55 6.89 6.81
C PHE A 143 -9.59 8.41 7.07
N CYS A 144 -8.52 9.13 6.73
CA CYS A 144 -8.51 10.59 6.80
C CYS A 144 -9.60 11.22 5.91
N ARG A 145 -9.92 10.57 4.78
CA ARG A 145 -10.93 11.06 3.83
C ARG A 145 -12.36 10.74 4.19
N MET A 146 -12.63 9.50 4.57
CA MET A 146 -13.97 8.93 4.66
C MET A 146 -14.33 8.42 6.05
N GLY A 147 -13.42 8.54 7.04
CA GLY A 147 -13.63 8.05 8.40
C GLY A 147 -13.60 6.53 8.56
N GLN A 148 -13.31 5.78 7.49
CA GLN A 148 -13.27 4.31 7.49
C GLN A 148 -11.96 3.78 6.90
N TRP A 149 -11.53 2.61 7.35
CA TRP A 149 -10.32 1.96 6.82
C TRP A 149 -10.68 1.10 5.60
N LYS A 150 -10.21 1.51 4.41
CA LYS A 150 -10.39 0.76 3.16
C LYS A 150 -9.14 0.87 2.28
N SER A 151 -8.76 -0.23 1.63
CA SER A 151 -7.65 -0.25 0.67
C SER A 151 -8.06 -1.06 -0.56
N GLU A 152 -8.21 -0.40 -1.70
CA GLU A 152 -8.52 -1.05 -2.97
C GLU A 152 -7.36 -1.93 -3.41
N GLN A 153 -6.11 -1.51 -3.16
CA GLN A 153 -4.93 -2.34 -3.46
C GLN A 153 -4.92 -3.64 -2.67
N ALA A 154 -5.24 -3.60 -1.38
CA ALA A 154 -5.32 -4.80 -0.56
C ALA A 154 -6.42 -5.74 -1.08
N THR A 155 -7.59 -5.20 -1.40
CA THR A 155 -8.70 -5.98 -1.99
C THR A 155 -8.32 -6.58 -3.33
N ALA A 156 -7.75 -5.81 -4.26
CA ALA A 156 -7.33 -6.27 -5.58
C ALA A 156 -6.25 -7.36 -5.49
N LEU A 157 -5.25 -7.17 -4.62
CA LEU A 157 -4.22 -8.17 -4.35
C LEU A 157 -4.83 -9.45 -3.80
N LEU A 158 -5.67 -9.36 -2.76
CA LEU A 158 -6.31 -10.53 -2.15
C LEU A 158 -7.20 -11.28 -3.16
N ASN A 159 -7.95 -10.58 -4.00
CA ASN A 159 -8.79 -11.19 -5.04
C ASN A 159 -7.93 -11.89 -6.09
N CYS A 160 -6.86 -11.27 -6.55
CA CYS A 160 -5.92 -11.88 -7.50
C CYS A 160 -5.34 -13.19 -6.94
N LEU A 161 -4.91 -13.16 -5.68
CA LEU A 161 -4.32 -14.31 -5.00
C LEU A 161 -5.34 -15.44 -4.80
N LYS A 162 -6.56 -15.12 -4.38
CA LYS A 162 -7.68 -16.08 -4.21
C LYS A 162 -8.07 -16.76 -5.50
N ASN A 163 -8.04 -16.04 -6.62
CA ASN A 163 -8.45 -16.58 -7.91
C ASN A 163 -7.36 -17.42 -8.59
N LYS A 164 -6.12 -17.41 -8.07
CA LYS A 164 -4.98 -18.10 -8.68
C LYS A 164 -4.14 -18.91 -7.67
N PRO A 165 -4.77 -19.77 -6.85
CA PRO A 165 -4.12 -20.48 -5.74
C PRO A 165 -3.01 -21.44 -6.18
N LYS A 166 -3.18 -22.18 -7.29
CA LYS A 166 -2.14 -23.06 -7.84
C LYS A 166 -0.90 -22.29 -8.29
N GLN A 167 -1.09 -21.13 -8.91
CA GLN A 167 0.02 -20.29 -9.37
C GLN A 167 0.75 -19.65 -8.18
N LEU A 168 -0.02 -19.19 -7.19
CA LEU A 168 0.51 -18.70 -5.93
C LEU A 168 1.41 -19.76 -5.28
N PHE A 169 0.90 -20.98 -5.08
CA PHE A 169 1.64 -22.10 -4.50
C PHE A 169 2.93 -22.42 -5.26
N LYS A 170 2.84 -22.61 -6.59
CA LYS A 170 4.00 -22.92 -7.45
C LYS A 170 5.09 -21.85 -7.37
N THR A 171 4.69 -20.59 -7.20
CA THR A 171 5.65 -19.49 -7.15
C THR A 171 6.25 -19.32 -5.76
N THR A 172 5.50 -19.57 -4.69
CA THR A 172 5.97 -19.37 -3.31
C THR A 172 6.73 -20.56 -2.74
N LYS A 173 6.52 -21.79 -3.24
CA LYS A 173 7.21 -23.00 -2.74
C LYS A 173 8.72 -23.01 -2.98
N HIS A 174 9.21 -22.18 -3.90
CA HIS A 174 10.63 -22.04 -4.22
C HIS A 174 11.24 -20.72 -3.68
N GLU A 175 10.49 -19.95 -2.88
CA GLU A 175 10.99 -18.70 -2.30
C GLU A 175 11.93 -18.95 -1.12
N LYS A 176 12.88 -18.04 -0.91
CA LYS A 176 13.84 -18.12 0.20
C LYS A 176 13.10 -18.03 1.55
N LYS A 177 13.60 -18.76 2.56
CA LYS A 177 13.06 -18.82 3.94
C LYS A 177 12.68 -17.46 4.54
N SER A 178 13.48 -16.41 4.30
CA SER A 178 13.22 -15.04 4.79
C SER A 178 11.98 -14.37 4.20
N ASN A 179 11.54 -14.79 3.01
CA ASN A 179 10.35 -14.27 2.33
C ASN A 179 9.08 -15.01 2.75
N VAL A 180 9.19 -16.29 3.12
CA VAL A 180 8.05 -17.14 3.45
C VAL A 180 7.27 -16.60 4.66
N ASN A 181 7.92 -16.10 5.71
CA ASN A 181 7.23 -15.48 6.85
C ASN A 181 6.36 -14.27 6.47
N ASN A 182 6.72 -13.53 5.41
CA ASN A 182 5.92 -12.39 4.93
C ASN A 182 4.73 -12.83 4.06
N TYR A 183 4.74 -14.08 3.57
CA TYR A 183 3.73 -14.66 2.67
C TYR A 183 2.98 -15.84 3.30
N ALA A 184 3.35 -16.20 4.53
CA ALA A 184 2.72 -17.17 5.39
C ALA A 184 1.19 -17.05 5.45
N CYS A 185 0.71 -15.82 5.61
CA CYS A 185 -0.70 -15.52 5.62
C CYS A 185 -1.39 -15.76 4.26
N LEU A 186 -0.65 -15.75 3.15
CA LEU A 186 -1.18 -16.03 1.81
C LEU A 186 -1.47 -17.51 1.59
N PHE A 187 -0.72 -18.40 2.25
CA PHE A 187 -0.98 -19.83 2.21
C PHE A 187 -2.34 -20.20 2.82
N LYS A 188 -2.76 -19.47 3.87
CA LYS A 188 -4.09 -19.63 4.49
C LYS A 188 -5.25 -19.27 3.56
N ILE A 189 -4.96 -18.60 2.45
CA ILE A 189 -5.96 -18.15 1.47
C ILE A 189 -6.17 -19.19 0.37
N ILE A 190 -5.27 -20.17 0.25
CA ILE A 190 -5.36 -21.23 -0.76
C ILE A 190 -6.38 -22.28 -0.29
N PRO A 191 -7.50 -22.48 -1.01
CA PRO A 191 -8.47 -23.52 -0.64
C PRO A 191 -7.85 -24.91 -0.81
N ASN A 192 -8.06 -25.78 0.19
CA ASN A 192 -7.42 -27.12 0.25
C ASN A 192 -7.79 -28.01 -0.95
N ASP A 193 -9.01 -27.89 -1.45
CA ASP A 193 -9.57 -28.64 -2.58
C ASP A 193 -8.99 -28.24 -3.94
N VAL A 194 -8.31 -27.09 -4.03
CA VAL A 194 -7.76 -26.60 -5.30
C VAL A 194 -6.37 -27.19 -5.59
N LEU A 195 -5.65 -27.71 -4.60
CA LEU A 195 -4.32 -28.31 -4.77
C LEU A 195 -4.41 -29.82 -5.05
N SER A 196 -3.43 -30.34 -5.81
CA SER A 196 -3.24 -31.79 -5.92
C SER A 196 -2.88 -32.38 -4.54
N PRO A 197 -3.10 -33.68 -4.29
CA PRO A 197 -2.71 -34.30 -3.01
C PRO A 197 -1.23 -34.04 -2.65
N THR A 198 -0.33 -34.16 -3.63
CA THR A 198 1.10 -33.89 -3.44
C THR A 198 1.38 -32.42 -3.11
N ASP A 199 0.77 -31.47 -3.83
CA ASP A 199 0.93 -30.04 -3.55
C ASP A 199 0.33 -29.66 -2.18
N ARG A 200 -0.74 -30.34 -1.75
CA ARG A 200 -1.36 -30.15 -0.44
C ARG A 200 -0.44 -30.61 0.68
N ASP A 201 0.17 -31.79 0.55
CA ASP A 201 1.14 -32.29 1.53
C ASP A 201 2.37 -31.37 1.63
N GLU A 202 2.83 -30.83 0.50
CA GLU A 202 3.92 -29.86 0.45
C GLU A 202 3.51 -28.52 1.10
N LEU A 203 2.27 -28.04 0.89
CA LEU A 203 1.71 -26.87 1.58
C LEU A 203 1.64 -27.06 3.10
N ILE A 204 1.16 -28.21 3.57
CA ILE A 204 1.07 -28.54 5.00
C ILE A 204 2.47 -28.54 5.63
N LYS A 205 3.44 -29.23 5.00
CA LYS A 205 4.84 -29.26 5.46
C LYS A 205 5.45 -27.86 5.53
N LEU A 206 5.17 -27.01 4.55
CA LEU A 206 5.60 -25.61 4.58
C LEU A 206 4.95 -24.89 5.77
N CYS A 207 3.63 -24.97 5.94
CA CYS A 207 2.95 -24.32 7.06
C CYS A 207 3.49 -24.79 8.44
N GLU A 208 3.72 -26.09 8.62
CA GLU A 208 4.32 -26.66 9.83
C GLU A 208 5.76 -26.15 10.06
N GLN A 209 6.59 -26.15 9.02
CA GLN A 209 7.97 -25.66 9.07
C GLN A 209 8.08 -24.20 9.55
N TYR A 210 7.05 -23.40 9.30
CA TYR A 210 6.99 -21.97 9.65
C TYR A 210 6.03 -21.67 10.82
N SER A 211 5.57 -22.69 11.54
CA SER A 211 4.64 -22.54 12.68
C SER A 211 3.37 -21.77 12.32
N LEU A 212 2.85 -21.99 11.11
CA LEU A 212 1.62 -21.41 10.61
C LEU A 212 0.48 -22.40 10.83
N SER A 213 -0.57 -21.97 11.54
CA SER A 213 -1.81 -22.74 11.60
C SER A 213 -2.40 -22.82 10.18
N VAL A 214 -2.52 -24.03 9.62
CA VAL A 214 -3.27 -24.30 8.38
C VAL A 214 -4.75 -24.07 8.65
#